data_AF-A0A5B1REF7-F1
#
_entry.id   AF-A0A5B1REF7-F1
#
_cell.length_a   1.000
_cell.length_b   1.000
_cell.length_c   1.000
_cell.angle_alpha   90.00
_cell.angle_beta   90.00
_cell.angle_gamma   90.00
#
_symmetry.space_group_name_H-M   'P 1'
#
loop_
_entity.id
_entity.type
_entity.pdbx_description
1 polymer ?
#
loop_
_entity_poly.entity_id
_entity_poly.type
_entity_poly.pdbx_seq_one_letter_code
_entity_poly.pdbx_strand_id
1 'polypeptide(L)' 'GERAWPVRHARTDQYVGIRLDYGKLFPEEGRQYRWIHVQANKGADQSTLKSIAQKDSHRVLGVIQMDVK' A
#
# COMPACT_ATOMS: atom_id res chain seq x y z
N GLY A 1 -8.09 -1.29 -0.68
CA GLY A 1 -8.05 -2.75 -0.54
C GLY A 1 -8.09 -3.08 0.94
N GLU A 2 -7.96 -4.36 1.29
CA GLU A 2 -7.62 -4.73 2.66
C GLU A 2 -6.16 -4.37 2.93
N ARG A 3 -5.84 -3.91 4.14
CA ARG A 3 -4.46 -3.54 4.52
C ARG A 3 -3.62 -4.81 4.60
N ALA A 4 -2.56 -4.90 3.82
CA ALA A 4 -1.56 -5.97 3.91
C ALA A 4 -0.50 -5.64 4.98
N TRP A 5 -0.02 -4.39 5.00
CA TRP A 5 1.02 -3.94 5.92
C TRP A 5 1.05 -2.39 6.01
N PRO A 6 1.57 -1.78 7.08
CA PRO A 6 1.85 -2.38 8.38
C PRO A 6 0.58 -2.77 9.13
N VAL A 7 0.73 -3.66 10.12
CA VAL A 7 -0.32 -3.94 11.11
C VAL A 7 -0.74 -2.62 11.73
N ARG A 8 -2.05 -2.37 11.82
CA ARG A 8 -2.64 -1.07 12.21
C ARG A 8 -2.23 -0.68 13.64
N HIS A 9 -1.09 -0.04 13.77
CA HIS A 9 -0.62 0.57 15.00
C HIS A 9 -0.26 2.02 14.71
N ALA A 10 -0.92 2.96 15.40
CA ALA A 10 -0.82 4.39 15.11
C ALA A 10 0.64 4.87 15.00
N ARG A 11 1.52 4.45 15.93
CA ARG A 11 2.93 4.84 15.93
C ARG A 11 3.72 4.25 14.75
N THR A 12 3.51 2.97 14.44
CA THR A 12 4.22 2.30 13.35
C THR A 12 3.77 2.82 11.98
N ASP A 13 2.46 3.04 11.81
CA ASP A 13 1.88 3.60 10.59
C ASP A 13 2.47 4.99 10.29
N GLN A 14 2.62 5.85 11.30
CA GLN A 14 3.17 7.21 11.17
C GLN A 14 4.68 7.18 10.85
N TYR A 15 5.44 6.37 11.58
CA TYR A 15 6.89 6.25 11.39
C TYR A 15 7.27 5.69 10.01
N VAL A 16 6.61 4.61 9.58
CA VAL A 16 6.85 3.97 8.28
C VAL A 16 6.43 4.88 7.13
N GLY A 17 5.31 5.60 7.29
CA GLY A 17 4.84 6.60 6.33
C GLY A 17 4.27 6.05 5.02
N ILE A 18 4.32 4.74 4.79
CA ILE A 18 3.71 4.04 3.66
C ILE A 18 2.81 2.91 4.14
N ARG A 19 1.85 2.52 3.29
CA ARG A 19 0.99 1.35 3.49
C ARG A 19 0.96 0.49 2.23
N LEU A 20 0.83 -0.81 2.45
CA LEU A 20 0.60 -1.81 1.42
C LEU A 20 -0.84 -2.28 1.54
N ASP A 21 -1.61 -2.14 0.46
CA ASP A 21 -2.98 -2.61 0.37
C ASP A 21 -3.09 -3.75 -0.64
N TYR A 22 -3.83 -4.78 -0.28
CA TYR A 22 -4.21 -5.85 -1.20
C TYR A 22 -5.14 -5.31 -2.29
N GLY A 23 -4.70 -5.47 -3.53
CA GLY A 23 -5.48 -5.27 -4.73
C GLY A 23 -6.22 -6.53 -5.16
N LYS A 24 -6.68 -6.52 -6.42
CA LYS A 24 -7.44 -7.63 -7.01
C LYS A 24 -6.56 -8.86 -7.23
N LEU A 25 -7.17 -10.04 -7.08
CA LEU A 25 -6.62 -11.30 -7.57
C LEU A 25 -6.90 -11.41 -9.06
N PHE A 26 -5.96 -11.99 -9.82
CA PHE A 26 -6.12 -12.25 -11.24
C PHE A 26 -5.34 -13.49 -11.67
N PRO A 27 -5.89 -14.30 -12.59
CA PRO A 27 -5.17 -15.42 -13.18
C PRO A 27 -4.29 -14.96 -14.35
N GLU A 28 -3.11 -15.54 -14.49
CA GLU A 28 -2.22 -15.35 -15.64
C GLU A 28 -1.36 -16.62 -15.80
N GLU A 29 -1.26 -17.16 -17.02
CA GLU A 29 -0.46 -18.37 -17.34
C GLU A 29 -0.72 -19.58 -16.41
N GLY A 30 -1.97 -19.77 -15.99
CA GLY A 30 -2.34 -20.85 -15.08
C GLY A 30 -1.86 -20.66 -13.63
N ARG A 31 -1.30 -19.49 -13.29
CA ARG A 31 -1.00 -19.06 -11.91
C ARG A 31 -2.00 -18.02 -11.43
N GLN A 32 -2.02 -17.80 -10.12
CA GLN A 32 -2.88 -16.83 -9.49
C GLN A 32 -2.03 -15.74 -8.86
N TYR A 33 -2.23 -14.51 -9.31
CA TYR A 33 -1.50 -13.34 -8.85
C TYR A 33 -2.40 -12.42 -8.05
N ARG A 34 -1.80 -11.57 -7.22
CA ARG A 34 -2.44 -10.47 -6.51
C ARG A 34 -1.65 -9.20 -6.70
N TRP A 35 -2.34 -8.09 -6.97
CA TRP A 35 -1.72 -6.78 -6.89
C TRP A 35 -1.51 -6.36 -5.43
N ILE A 36 -0.37 -5.76 -5.12
CA ILE A 36 -0.12 -5.00 -3.90
C ILE A 36 0.08 -3.55 -4.29
N HIS A 37 -0.73 -2.66 -3.73
CA HIS A 37 -0.61 -1.23 -3.97
C HIS A 37 0.18 -0.58 -2.84
N VAL A 38 1.28 0.08 -3.20
CA VAL A 38 2.06 0.92 -2.29
C VAL A 38 1.44 2.30 -2.27
N GLN A 39 1.04 2.80 -1.10
CA GLN A 39 0.41 4.11 -0.94
C GLN A 39 1.10 4.91 0.16
N ALA A 40 1.13 6.24 0.00
CA ALA A 40 1.59 7.12 1.06
C ALA A 40 0.57 7.18 2.21
N ASN A 41 1.06 7.29 3.45
CA ASN A 41 0.22 7.45 4.62
C ASN A 41 -0.01 8.95 4.93
N LYS A 42 -1.27 9.33 5.14
CA LYS A 42 -1.65 10.70 5.58
C LYS A 42 -1.08 11.05 6.95
N GLY A 43 -0.83 10.04 7.78
CA GLY A 43 -0.21 10.20 9.10
C GLY A 43 1.31 10.19 9.05
N ALA A 44 1.96 10.09 7.89
CA ALA A 44 3.42 9.95 7.84
C ALA A 44 4.13 11.08 8.59
N ASP A 45 5.13 10.73 9.40
CA ASP A 45 6.01 11.71 10.05
C ASP A 45 6.88 12.45 9.03
N GLN A 46 7.21 11.77 7.92
CA GLN A 46 7.95 12.34 6.81
C GLN A 46 7.04 13.30 6.00
N SER A 47 7.47 14.56 5.91
CA SER A 47 6.66 15.67 5.38
C SER A 47 6.31 15.56 3.90
N THR A 48 7.17 14.94 3.08
CA THR A 48 6.93 14.69 1.65
C THR A 48 5.82 13.66 1.45
N LEU A 49 5.90 12.50 2.13
CA LEU A 49 4.89 11.45 2.06
C LEU A 49 3.54 11.94 2.58
N LYS A 50 3.56 12.69 3.69
CA LYS A 50 2.37 13.35 4.24
C LYS A 50 1.74 14.28 3.21
N SER A 51 2.53 15.13 2.57
CA SER A 51 2.07 16.09 1.56
C SER A 51 1.49 15.38 0.33
N ILE A 52 2.11 14.29 -0.12
CA ILE A 52 1.61 13.47 -1.24
C ILE A 52 0.26 12.85 -0.87
N ALA A 53 0.15 12.23 0.31
CA ALA A 53 -1.08 11.59 0.78
C ALA A 53 -2.22 12.59 1.10
N GLN A 54 -1.89 13.83 1.45
CA GLN A 54 -2.88 14.89 1.67
C GLN A 54 -3.49 15.37 0.35
N LYS A 55 -2.70 15.46 -0.73
CA LYS A 55 -3.20 15.80 -2.06
C LYS A 55 -4.10 14.69 -2.62
N ASP A 56 -3.69 13.44 -2.43
CA ASP A 56 -4.47 12.27 -2.83
C ASP A 56 -4.24 11.11 -1.86
N SER A 57 -5.27 10.83 -1.05
CA SER A 57 -5.29 9.75 -0.04
C SER A 57 -4.99 8.37 -0.58
N HIS A 58 -5.31 8.17 -1.85
CA HIS A 58 -5.33 6.88 -2.52
C HIS A 58 -4.26 6.80 -3.59
N ARG A 59 -3.38 7.80 -3.67
CA ARG A 59 -2.27 7.83 -4.61
C ARG A 59 -1.45 6.56 -4.48
N VAL A 60 -1.46 5.76 -5.55
CA VAL A 60 -0.62 4.59 -5.67
C VAL A 60 0.77 5.07 -6.11
N LEU A 61 1.75 4.87 -5.24
CA LEU A 61 3.16 5.17 -5.49
C LEU A 61 3.82 4.09 -6.34
N GLY A 62 3.32 2.86 -6.23
CA GLY A 62 3.80 1.71 -6.98
C GLY A 62 2.84 0.54 -6.86
N VAL A 63 2.94 -0.38 -7.81
CA VAL A 63 2.20 -1.63 -7.82
C VAL A 63 3.18 -2.79 -7.90
N ILE A 64 2.91 -3.84 -7.14
CA ILE A 64 3.71 -5.07 -7.15
C ILE A 64 2.77 -6.20 -7.52
N GLN A 65 3.18 -7.01 -8.49
CA GLN A 65 2.53 -8.29 -8.80
C GLN A 65 3.12 -9.35 -7.89
N MET A 66 2.28 -10.00 -7.09
CA MET A 66 2.68 -11.07 -6.19
C MET A 66 2.07 -12.38 -6.67
N ASP A 67 2.89 -13.38 -6.94
CA ASP A 67 2.43 -14.75 -7.16
C ASP A 67 1.88 -15.29 -5.83
N VAL A 68 0.66 -15.82 -5.85
CA VAL A 68 -0.05 -16.33 -4.66
C VAL A 68 -0.08 -17.87 -4.66
N LYS A 69 0.56 -18.51 -5.65
CA LYS A 69 0.77 -19.95 -5.72
C LYS A 69 2.03 -20.41 -5.00
#